data_AF-A0A972KZG1-F1
#
_entry.id   AF-A0A972KZG1-F1
#
_cell.length_a   1.000
_cell.length_b   1.000
_cell.length_c   1.000
_cell.angle_alpha   90.00
_cell.angle_beta   90.00
_cell.angle_gamma   90.00
#
_symmetry.space_group_name_H-M   'P 1'
#
loop_
_entity.id
_entity.type
_entity.pdbx_description
1 polymer ?
#
loop_
_entity_poly.entity_id
_entity_poly.type
_entity_poly.pdbx_seq_one_letter_code
_entity_poly.pdbx_strand_id
1 'polypeptide(L)'
;MLKKNMLSIGLMAFFVALISFSSCKKDSGPSYVESVMLIDSISYPDTVSISDELPIQFYGVIGNGCDFFSRFEDVELDNSDSANTLKIKIYRKTEQDVACTEEQKYLDNAVLKLTGMGSGDFFIKVVQPDNSYLEGKVFVKQ
;
A
#
# COMPACT_ATOMS: atom_id res chain seq x y z
N MET A 1 -64.91 -14.10 29.80
CA MET A 1 -64.06 -13.01 30.34
C MET A 1 -62.86 -13.62 31.06
N LEU A 2 -61.72 -12.90 31.15
CA LEU A 2 -60.31 -13.37 31.25
C LEU A 2 -59.78 -13.87 29.89
N LYS A 3 -59.44 -13.04 28.89
CA LYS A 3 -58.60 -11.82 28.81
C LYS A 3 -57.14 -12.04 29.22
N LYS A 4 -56.31 -12.18 28.17
CA LYS A 4 -55.00 -11.52 27.98
C LYS A 4 -54.08 -11.59 29.19
N ASN A 5 -53.20 -12.59 29.28
CA ASN A 5 -51.94 -12.50 30.05
C ASN A 5 -50.91 -13.60 29.75
N MET A 6 -51.20 -14.58 28.88
CA MET A 6 -50.23 -15.65 28.54
C MET A 6 -49.41 -15.43 27.26
N LEU A 7 -49.60 -14.31 26.55
CA LEU A 7 -48.84 -14.03 25.31
C LEU A 7 -47.59 -13.17 25.54
N SER A 8 -47.43 -12.58 26.73
CA SER A 8 -46.43 -11.55 26.99
C SER A 8 -45.09 -12.08 27.50
N ILE A 9 -45.06 -13.30 28.06
CA ILE A 9 -43.87 -13.85 28.72
C ILE A 9 -42.98 -14.64 27.74
N GLY A 10 -43.55 -15.21 26.67
CA GLY A 10 -42.78 -15.93 25.65
C GLY A 10 -42.00 -15.01 24.69
N LEU A 11 -42.50 -13.79 24.46
CA LEU A 11 -41.87 -12.85 23.51
C LEU A 11 -40.63 -12.16 24.09
N MET A 12 -40.56 -12.00 25.41
CA MET A 12 -39.47 -11.31 26.09
C MET A 12 -38.23 -12.20 26.26
N ALA A 13 -38.41 -13.53 26.34
CA ALA A 13 -37.31 -14.49 26.38
C ALA A 13 -36.59 -14.65 25.02
N PHE A 14 -37.25 -14.32 23.91
CA PHE A 14 -36.67 -14.41 22.57
C PHE A 14 -35.72 -13.24 22.25
N PHE A 15 -35.95 -12.06 22.82
CA PHE A 15 -35.10 -10.89 22.57
C PHE A 15 -33.78 -10.90 23.36
N VAL A 16 -33.72 -11.55 24.52
CA VAL A 16 -32.48 -11.63 25.33
C VAL A 16 -31.48 -12.65 24.74
N ALA A 17 -31.96 -13.65 23.97
CA ALA A 17 -31.10 -14.65 23.34
C ALA A 17 -30.38 -14.14 22.08
N LEU A 18 -30.83 -13.05 21.47
CA LEU A 18 -30.23 -12.50 20.24
C LEU A 18 -29.01 -11.59 20.49
N ILE A 19 -28.70 -11.27 21.75
CA ILE A 19 -27.63 -10.31 22.09
C ILE A 19 -26.27 -11.02 22.33
N SER A 20 -26.24 -12.36 22.43
CA SER A 20 -25.08 -13.10 22.96
C SER A 20 -24.05 -13.60 21.94
N PHE A 21 -24.13 -13.23 20.65
CA PHE A 21 -23.16 -13.71 19.65
C PHE A 21 -22.43 -12.62 18.85
N SER A 22 -22.51 -11.35 19.25
CA SER A 22 -21.59 -10.31 18.74
C SER A 22 -20.26 -10.32 19.50
N SER A 23 -19.67 -11.50 19.70
CA SER A 23 -18.27 -11.61 20.11
C SER A 23 -17.41 -11.27 18.90
N CYS A 24 -17.37 -9.98 18.56
CA CYS A 24 -16.29 -9.43 17.75
C CYS A 24 -15.01 -9.69 18.54
N LYS A 25 -14.26 -10.74 18.16
CA LYS A 25 -12.87 -10.85 18.55
C LYS A 25 -12.20 -9.57 18.09
N LYS A 26 -11.86 -8.71 19.04
CA LYS A 26 -10.99 -7.57 18.79
C LYS A 26 -9.69 -8.17 18.24
N ASP A 27 -9.37 -7.86 17.00
CA ASP A 27 -8.10 -8.29 16.40
C ASP A 27 -6.99 -7.84 17.34
N SER A 28 -6.39 -8.80 18.03
CA SER A 28 -5.28 -8.58 18.97
C SER A 28 -3.95 -8.55 18.23
N GLY A 29 -3.99 -8.28 16.93
CA GLY A 29 -2.81 -8.10 16.11
C GLY A 29 -2.16 -6.74 16.40
N PRO A 30 -0.88 -6.59 16.04
CA PRO A 30 -0.23 -5.29 16.10
C PRO A 30 -0.97 -4.25 15.24
N SER A 31 -1.04 -3.03 15.76
CA SER A 31 -1.61 -1.89 15.05
C SER A 31 -0.54 -1.27 14.15
N TYR A 32 -0.90 -0.92 12.91
CA TYR A 32 0.01 -0.30 11.95
C TYR A 32 -0.53 1.02 11.45
N VAL A 33 0.36 1.98 11.25
CA VAL A 33 0.08 3.23 10.53
C VAL A 33 0.87 3.22 9.23
N GLU A 34 0.22 3.59 8.12
CA GLU A 34 0.87 3.66 6.82
C GLU A 34 1.20 5.10 6.43
N SER A 35 2.33 5.28 5.75
CA SER A 35 2.76 6.57 5.21
C SER A 35 3.53 6.40 3.92
N VAL A 36 3.48 7.41 3.05
CA VAL A 36 4.30 7.47 1.83
C VAL A 36 5.76 7.62 2.25
N MET A 37 6.63 6.81 1.66
CA MET A 37 8.07 6.84 1.87
C MET A 37 8.74 7.92 1.04
N LEU A 38 9.79 8.52 1.60
CA LEU A 38 10.76 9.27 0.82
C LEU A 38 11.68 8.29 0.09
N ILE A 39 11.83 8.49 -1.22
CA ILE A 39 12.69 7.67 -2.08
C ILE A 39 13.84 8.55 -2.55
N ASP A 40 15.06 8.11 -2.25
CA ASP A 40 16.29 8.86 -2.48
C ASP A 40 16.75 8.74 -3.94
N SER A 41 16.65 7.53 -4.49
CA SER A 41 17.01 7.29 -5.89
C SER A 41 16.29 6.07 -6.47
N ILE A 42 16.27 6.03 -7.80
CA ILE A 42 15.78 4.91 -8.59
C ILE A 42 16.86 4.48 -9.58
N SER A 43 16.96 3.17 -9.80
CA SER A 43 17.89 2.57 -10.75
C SER A 43 17.12 1.67 -11.71
N TYR A 44 17.40 1.83 -12.98
CA TYR A 44 16.78 1.10 -14.07
C TYR A 44 17.74 1.13 -15.28
N PRO A 45 17.62 0.21 -16.25
CA PRO A 45 18.40 0.29 -17.48
C PRO A 45 17.94 1.47 -18.34
N ASP A 46 18.89 2.15 -19.00
CA ASP A 46 18.58 3.26 -19.92
C ASP A 46 17.78 2.81 -21.15
N THR A 47 17.88 1.53 -21.51
CA THR A 47 17.17 0.95 -22.66
C THR A 47 16.73 -0.49 -22.36
N VAL A 48 15.51 -0.84 -22.78
CA VAL A 48 14.91 -2.18 -22.64
C VAL A 48 14.18 -2.58 -23.92
N SER A 49 14.15 -3.86 -24.27
CA SER A 49 13.36 -4.33 -25.43
C SER A 49 11.88 -4.48 -25.07
N ILE A 50 10.99 -4.35 -26.04
CA ILE A 50 9.53 -4.50 -25.84
C ILE A 50 9.13 -5.87 -25.27
N SER A 51 9.91 -6.91 -25.53
CA SER A 51 9.71 -8.27 -25.01
C SER A 51 10.27 -8.49 -23.61
N ASP A 52 11.10 -7.57 -23.12
CA ASP A 52 11.87 -7.76 -21.89
C ASP A 52 11.15 -7.12 -20.70
N GLU A 53 11.48 -7.59 -19.49
CA GLU A 53 11.05 -6.93 -18.27
C GLU A 53 11.91 -5.67 -18.02
N LEU A 54 11.27 -4.58 -17.61
CA LEU A 54 11.98 -3.41 -17.07
C LEU A 54 12.05 -3.53 -15.54
N PRO A 55 13.22 -3.88 -14.97
CA PRO A 55 13.41 -3.83 -13.53
C PRO A 55 13.68 -2.39 -13.09
N ILE A 56 12.87 -1.91 -12.15
CA ILE A 56 13.05 -0.63 -11.48
C ILE A 56 13.35 -0.92 -10.01
N GLN A 57 14.56 -0.56 -9.58
CA GLN A 57 14.99 -0.69 -8.20
C GLN A 57 14.89 0.66 -7.49
N PHE A 58 14.30 0.66 -6.30
CA PHE A 58 14.11 1.86 -5.49
C PHE A 58 15.03 1.83 -4.27
N TYR A 59 15.61 2.97 -3.94
CA TYR A 59 16.46 3.14 -2.76
C TYR A 59 15.93 4.26 -1.88
N GLY A 60 15.98 4.03 -0.57
CA GLY A 60 15.53 4.99 0.42
C GLY A 60 15.67 4.46 1.84
N VAL A 61 15.41 5.31 2.81
CA VAL A 61 15.34 4.91 4.23
C VAL A 61 13.90 4.56 4.57
N ILE A 62 13.66 3.32 5.01
CA ILE A 62 12.34 2.88 5.49
C ILE A 62 12.02 3.58 6.82
N GLY A 63 12.99 3.66 7.73
CA GLY A 63 12.83 4.25 9.06
C GLY A 63 13.66 3.51 10.10
N ASN A 64 13.13 3.34 11.31
CA ASN A 64 13.78 2.60 12.40
C ASN A 64 13.19 1.17 12.56
N GLY A 65 13.51 0.48 13.66
CA GLY A 65 13.21 -0.94 13.87
C GLY A 65 11.77 -1.39 13.56
N CYS A 66 10.78 -0.53 13.82
CA CYS A 66 9.35 -0.82 13.63
C CYS A 66 8.79 -0.40 12.27
N ASP A 67 9.60 0.22 11.42
CA ASP A 67 9.20 0.60 10.08
C ASP A 67 9.48 -0.55 9.09
N PHE A 68 8.52 -0.85 8.23
CA PHE A 68 8.62 -1.91 7.23
C PHE A 68 8.13 -1.39 5.89
N PHE A 69 8.76 -1.85 4.80
CA PHE A 69 8.17 -1.72 3.48
C PHE A 69 6.77 -2.35 3.48
N SER A 70 5.77 -1.63 2.96
CA SER A 70 4.40 -2.10 2.85
C SER A 70 4.10 -2.55 1.43
N ARG A 71 4.09 -1.61 0.47
CA ARG A 71 3.71 -1.89 -0.91
C ARG A 71 4.13 -0.80 -1.88
N PHE A 72 4.04 -1.16 -3.16
CA PHE A 72 3.90 -0.25 -4.27
C PHE A 72 2.41 0.00 -4.55
N GLU A 73 2.04 1.21 -4.91
CA GLU A 73 0.67 1.59 -5.25
C GLU A 73 0.66 2.46 -6.50
N ASP A 74 0.00 1.98 -7.55
CA ASP A 74 -0.16 2.73 -8.79
C ASP A 74 -1.03 3.97 -8.54
N VAL A 75 -0.64 5.08 -9.16
CA VAL A 75 -1.35 6.36 -9.08
C VAL A 75 -1.95 6.65 -10.44
N GLU A 76 -3.22 7.07 -10.44
CA GLU A 76 -3.91 7.49 -11.65
C GLU A 76 -3.15 8.65 -12.33
N LEU A 77 -3.01 8.55 -13.64
CA LEU A 77 -2.40 9.60 -14.46
C LEU A 77 -3.36 10.78 -14.59
N ASP A 78 -2.82 11.99 -14.57
CA ASP A 78 -3.59 13.19 -14.84
C ASP A 78 -3.29 13.75 -16.25
N ASN A 79 -3.99 14.81 -16.64
CA ASN A 79 -3.85 15.41 -17.98
C ASN A 79 -2.45 15.96 -18.28
N SER A 80 -1.57 16.11 -17.29
CA SER A 80 -0.18 16.55 -17.47
C SER A 80 0.80 15.39 -17.68
N ASP A 81 0.36 14.15 -17.46
CA ASP A 81 1.18 12.96 -17.64
C ASP A 81 1.10 12.41 -19.07
N SER A 82 2.22 11.88 -19.57
CA SER A 82 2.24 11.16 -20.85
C SER A 82 1.55 9.81 -20.71
N ALA A 83 0.93 9.29 -21.78
CA ALA A 83 0.32 7.96 -21.79
C ALA A 83 1.34 6.83 -21.51
N ASN A 84 2.63 7.05 -21.81
CA ASN A 84 3.72 6.11 -21.51
C ASN A 84 4.38 6.44 -20.15
N THR A 85 3.57 6.62 -19.10
CA THR A 85 4.08 6.95 -17.75
C THR A 85 3.64 5.90 -16.75
N LEU A 86 4.57 5.38 -15.96
CA LEU A 86 4.28 4.77 -14.66
C LEU A 86 4.33 5.88 -13.61
N LYS A 87 3.24 6.07 -12.86
CA LYS A 87 3.19 6.95 -11.70
C LYS A 87 2.88 6.12 -10.46
N ILE A 88 3.73 6.19 -9.44
CA ILE A 88 3.69 5.24 -8.32
C ILE A 88 3.97 5.91 -6.97
N LYS A 89 3.29 5.42 -5.93
CA LYS A 89 3.60 5.69 -4.52
C LYS A 89 4.21 4.46 -3.88
N ILE A 90 5.17 4.69 -2.98
CA ILE A 90 5.79 3.64 -2.18
C ILE A 90 5.41 3.88 -0.73
N TYR A 91 4.83 2.87 -0.08
CA TYR A 91 4.37 2.99 1.30
C TYR A 91 5.24 2.18 2.24
N ARG A 92 5.45 2.74 3.43
CA ARG A 92 5.88 2.02 4.62
C ARG A 92 4.72 1.88 5.60
N LYS A 93 4.84 0.89 6.47
CA LYS A 93 4.00 0.73 7.65
C LYS A 93 4.86 0.75 8.91
N THR A 94 4.34 1.39 9.96
CA THR A 94 5.01 1.51 11.25
C THR A 94 4.17 0.80 12.30
N GLU A 95 4.75 -0.20 12.96
CA GLU A 95 4.12 -0.89 14.09
C GLU A 95 3.98 0.07 15.29
N GLN A 96 2.80 0.13 15.88
CA GLN A 96 2.46 0.98 17.02
C GLN A 96 2.48 0.18 18.32
N ASP A 97 2.62 0.91 19.44
CA ASP A 97 2.54 0.35 20.81
C ASP A 97 3.61 -0.71 21.13
N VAL A 98 4.74 -0.69 20.41
CA VAL A 98 5.88 -1.58 20.59
C VAL A 98 7.17 -0.79 20.84
N ALA A 99 8.11 -1.37 21.59
CA ALA A 99 9.44 -0.80 21.76
C ALA A 99 10.30 -1.13 20.53
N CYS A 100 10.62 -0.11 19.76
CA CYS A 100 11.41 -0.23 18.53
C CYS A 100 12.91 -0.20 18.83
N THR A 101 13.68 -0.93 18.04
CA THR A 101 15.14 -0.71 18.00
C THR A 101 15.43 0.58 17.24
N GLU A 102 16.50 1.28 17.62
CA GLU A 102 17.01 2.47 16.90
C GLU A 102 17.80 2.08 15.63
N GLU A 103 17.68 0.83 15.17
CA GLU A 103 18.36 0.36 13.98
C GLU A 103 17.70 0.96 12.74
N GLN A 104 18.49 1.68 11.94
CA GLN A 104 18.03 2.25 10.69
C GLN A 104 17.83 1.15 9.65
N LYS A 105 16.64 1.13 9.04
CA LYS A 105 16.26 0.17 7.99
C LYS A 105 16.22 0.86 6.64
N TYR A 106 16.84 0.23 5.66
CA TYR A 106 16.92 0.71 4.28
C TYR A 106 16.02 -0.11 3.38
N LEU A 107 15.57 0.52 2.30
CA LEU A 107 14.82 -0.13 1.25
C LEU A 107 15.77 -0.94 0.36
N ASP A 108 16.25 -2.05 0.88
CA ASP A 108 17.17 -2.92 0.16
C ASP A 108 16.36 -3.99 -0.60
N ASN A 109 16.49 -4.00 -1.93
CA ASN A 109 15.89 -4.99 -2.87
C ASN A 109 14.41 -4.81 -3.21
N ALA A 110 13.83 -3.63 -3.02
CA ALA A 110 12.50 -3.35 -3.56
C ALA A 110 12.60 -3.13 -5.08
N VAL A 111 12.24 -4.16 -5.85
CA VAL A 111 12.27 -4.14 -7.32
C VAL A 111 10.86 -4.30 -7.87
N LEU A 112 10.43 -3.36 -8.69
CA LEU A 112 9.23 -3.47 -9.52
C LEU A 112 9.64 -3.94 -10.91
N LYS A 113 8.95 -4.95 -11.44
CA LYS A 113 9.20 -5.49 -12.78
C LYS A 113 8.02 -5.17 -13.67
N LEU A 114 8.23 -4.33 -14.67
CA LEU A 114 7.20 -3.96 -15.64
C LEU A 114 7.34 -4.79 -16.92
N THR A 115 6.20 -5.13 -17.51
CA THR A 115 6.10 -5.81 -18.80
C THR A 115 5.04 -5.13 -19.67
N GLY A 116 5.02 -5.45 -20.97
CA GLY A 116 3.98 -4.95 -21.88
C GLY A 116 4.07 -3.45 -22.19
N MET A 117 5.25 -2.85 -22.09
CA MET A 117 5.47 -1.44 -22.42
C MET A 117 5.43 -1.22 -23.94
N GLY A 118 4.89 -0.09 -24.39
CA GLY A 118 5.01 0.32 -25.79
C GLY A 118 6.43 0.80 -26.13
N SER A 119 6.82 0.74 -27.42
CA SER A 119 8.10 1.29 -27.86
C SER A 119 8.16 2.82 -27.77
N GLY A 120 9.33 3.38 -27.49
CA GLY A 120 9.58 4.82 -27.39
C GLY A 120 10.02 5.25 -25.99
N ASP A 121 9.90 6.54 -25.69
CA ASP A 121 10.20 7.07 -24.36
C ASP A 121 9.12 6.60 -23.37
N PHE A 122 9.58 5.98 -22.27
CA PHE A 122 8.79 5.56 -21.13
C PHE A 122 9.23 6.33 -19.88
N PHE A 123 8.28 6.91 -19.16
CA PHE A 123 8.52 7.78 -18.03
C PHE A 123 8.18 7.07 -16.72
N ILE A 124 9.01 7.25 -15.70
CA ILE A 124 8.79 6.74 -14.35
C ILE A 124 8.64 7.97 -13.44
N LYS A 125 7.56 8.05 -12.68
CA LYS A 125 7.31 9.10 -11.69
C LYS A 125 7.02 8.47 -10.33
N VAL A 126 7.87 8.76 -9.35
CA VAL A 126 7.68 8.32 -7.97
C VAL A 126 7.20 9.51 -7.15
N VAL A 127 6.00 9.40 -6.59
CA VAL A 127 5.39 10.46 -5.77
C VAL A 127 6.05 10.49 -4.40
N GLN A 128 6.58 11.65 -4.03
CA GLN A 128 7.24 11.89 -2.75
C GLN A 128 6.24 12.33 -1.67
N PRO A 129 6.61 12.29 -0.38
CA PRO A 129 5.72 12.69 0.72
C PRO A 129 5.20 14.13 0.64
N ASP A 130 5.95 15.04 0.00
CA ASP A 130 5.58 16.43 -0.23
C ASP A 130 4.75 16.65 -1.52
N ASN A 131 4.38 15.56 -2.20
CA ASN A 131 3.72 15.51 -3.52
C ASN A 131 4.60 16.00 -4.70
N SER A 132 5.91 16.17 -4.50
CA SER A 132 6.85 16.29 -5.61
C SER A 132 7.07 14.92 -6.28
N TYR A 133 7.84 14.91 -7.38
CA TYR A 133 8.16 13.69 -8.11
C TYR A 133 9.66 13.49 -8.21
N LEU A 134 10.09 12.24 -7.95
CA LEU A 134 11.37 11.74 -8.46
C LEU A 134 11.10 11.09 -9.81
N GLU A 135 11.77 11.57 -10.85
CA GLU A 135 11.48 11.21 -12.24
C GLU A 135 12.60 10.39 -12.87
N GLY A 136 12.21 9.50 -13.77
CA GLY A 136 13.10 8.70 -14.59
C GLY A 136 12.59 8.55 -16.01
N LYS A 137 13.50 8.23 -16.92
CA LYS A 137 13.19 8.00 -18.33
C LYS A 137 13.96 6.81 -18.88
N VAL A 138 13.25 5.92 -19.55
CA VAL A 138 13.78 4.72 -20.20
C VAL A 138 13.37 4.72 -21.66
N PHE A 139 14.26 4.27 -22.54
CA PHE A 139 13.91 4.04 -23.94
C PHE A 139 13.52 2.58 -24.17
N VAL A 140 12.30 2.34 -24.66
CA VAL A 140 11.82 0.99 -25.02
C VAL A 140 12.04 0.77 -26.51
N LYS A 141 12.99 -0.09 -26.86
CA LYS A 141 13.27 -0.44 -28.26
C LYS A 141 12.34 -1.55 -28.76
N GLN A 142 12.09 -1.54 -30.06
CA GLN A 142 11.43 -2.65 -30.76
C GLN A 142 12.36 -3.86 -30.84
#